data_AF-A0A661ZEZ5-F1
#
_entry.id   AF-A0A661ZEZ5-F1
#
_cell.length_a   1.000
_cell.length_b   1.000
_cell.length_c   1.000
_cell.angle_alpha   90.00
_cell.angle_beta   90.00
_cell.angle_gamma   90.00
#
_symmetry.space_group_name_H-M   'P 1'
#
loop_
_entity.id
_entity.type
_entity.pdbx_description
1 polymer ?
#
loop_
_entity_poly.entity_id
_entity_poly.type
_entity_poly.pdbx_seq_one_letter_code
_entity_poly.pdbx_strand_id
1 'polypeptide(L)'
;MKNKSDKEENSCSRREFFKIGGAVAAGLQVGAVAGAGLAAGKDPSTHTGWQHLGDNTQFVDRSKMIRKGPAYEIVGETLRPEMHESAFGRQALIMRDMRQYREMIKSFDAGEERQEGMGNRRPVPQGETSPETTGGEKSTKDDTSFPPVEAFKEPMLSWYKNRPDLYELDKLRVEEIMPKKRKDQEAYGEYYTLINAWSDSWSTHESITEPPEESDFKIGRRKLGDARPFKSPAHAAKLIKKVAHHFGATMVGITTIEPDWCYNYNLRGSKERGSYEVPKHWKYVIAFGVPHQWEQVNSNPNSGTSFDAYSRSSIAARRLETFIKSLGYPARRHSPMDGYDLIAVPYLVKSGLAEQGRHGI
;
A
#
# COMPACT_ATOMS: atom_id res chain seq x y z
N MET A 1 17.87 75.69 64.66
CA MET A 1 16.77 74.71 64.58
C MET A 1 16.93 73.90 63.30
N LYS A 2 16.70 72.58 63.40
CA LYS A 2 16.96 71.52 62.40
C LYS A 2 16.13 71.67 61.11
N ASN A 3 16.77 71.27 59.99
CA ASN A 3 16.30 70.55 58.80
C ASN A 3 15.01 70.99 58.10
N LYS A 4 15.09 71.16 56.77
CA LYS A 4 14.62 70.13 55.82
C LYS A 4 15.13 70.41 54.40
N SER A 5 15.80 69.40 53.84
CA SER A 5 16.14 69.26 52.44
C SER A 5 14.88 68.94 51.63
N ASP A 6 14.66 69.68 50.55
CA ASP A 6 13.70 69.29 49.51
C ASP A 6 14.21 68.03 48.82
N LYS A 7 13.44 66.95 48.91
CA LYS A 7 13.63 65.72 48.13
C LYS A 7 12.74 65.81 46.90
N GLU A 8 13.34 65.83 45.71
CA GLU A 8 12.67 65.52 44.45
C GLU A 8 12.12 64.08 44.50
N GLU A 9 10.81 63.92 44.45
CA GLU A 9 10.17 62.63 44.22
C GLU A 9 10.13 62.34 42.71
N ASN A 10 11.07 61.52 42.25
CA ASN A 10 11.06 60.93 40.90
C ASN A 10 9.85 59.98 40.75
N SER A 11 8.75 60.46 40.19
CA SER A 11 7.58 59.63 39.87
C SER A 11 7.85 58.78 38.62
N CYS A 12 7.86 57.46 38.77
CA CYS A 12 8.03 56.50 37.67
C CYS A 12 6.86 56.60 36.66
N SER A 13 7.16 56.75 35.38
CA SER A 13 6.13 56.88 34.35
C SER A 13 5.39 55.54 34.11
N ARG A 14 4.12 55.58 33.67
CA ARG A 14 3.34 54.37 33.35
C ARG A 14 4.06 53.43 32.38
N ARG A 15 4.84 53.99 31.44
CA ARG A 15 5.63 53.23 30.46
C ARG A 15 6.82 52.51 31.11
N GLU A 16 7.46 53.14 32.09
CA GLU A 16 8.53 52.52 32.86
C GLU A 16 7.99 51.44 33.80
N PHE A 17 6.83 51.66 34.43
CA PHE A 17 6.15 50.64 35.22
C PHE A 17 5.87 49.36 34.41
N PHE A 18 5.36 49.48 33.16
CA PHE A 18 5.15 48.31 32.30
C PHE A 18 6.44 47.63 31.84
N LYS A 19 7.51 48.39 31.59
CA LYS A 19 8.82 47.81 31.23
C LYS A 19 9.44 47.05 32.41
N ILE A 20 9.37 47.63 33.60
CA ILE A 20 9.88 47.02 34.83
C ILE A 20 9.04 45.79 35.19
N GLY A 21 7.71 45.90 35.16
CA GLY A 21 6.80 44.78 35.42
C GLY A 21 6.97 43.63 34.43
N GLY A 22 7.10 43.95 33.13
CA GLY A 22 7.35 42.94 32.08
C GLY A 22 8.70 42.24 32.24
N ALA A 23 9.75 42.99 32.56
CA ALA A 23 11.08 42.42 32.81
C ALA A 23 11.11 41.52 34.05
N VAL A 24 10.42 41.92 35.13
CA VAL A 24 10.29 41.11 36.36
C VAL A 24 9.50 39.83 36.09
N ALA A 25 8.39 39.90 35.36
CA ALA A 25 7.59 38.73 35.01
C ALA A 25 8.37 37.74 34.12
N ALA A 26 9.10 38.24 33.12
CA ALA A 26 9.96 37.41 32.27
C ALA A 26 11.08 36.74 33.08
N GLY A 27 11.73 37.49 33.99
CA GLY A 27 12.76 36.95 34.88
C GLY A 27 12.23 35.85 35.80
N LEU A 28 11.04 36.04 36.38
CA LEU A 28 10.39 35.03 37.24
C LEU A 28 10.00 33.78 36.46
N GLN A 29 9.47 33.90 35.25
CA GLN A 29 9.15 32.75 34.41
C GLN A 29 10.38 31.96 34.01
N VAL A 30 11.45 32.63 33.56
CA VAL A 30 12.70 31.97 33.20
C VAL A 30 13.33 31.29 34.41
N GLY A 31 13.35 31.96 35.56
CA GLY A 31 13.86 31.40 36.82
C GLY A 31 13.05 30.19 37.30
N ALA A 32 11.71 30.24 37.22
CA ALA A 32 10.84 29.13 37.60
C ALA A 32 11.00 27.93 36.67
N VAL A 33 11.07 28.13 35.35
CA VAL A 33 11.28 27.07 34.37
C VAL A 33 12.66 26.45 34.52
N ALA A 34 13.71 27.26 34.68
CA ALA A 34 15.07 26.76 34.91
C ALA A 34 15.18 26.00 36.24
N GLY A 35 14.57 26.50 37.31
CA GLY A 35 14.53 25.83 38.62
C GLY A 35 13.79 24.51 38.58
N ALA A 36 12.61 24.47 37.95
CA ALA A 36 11.83 23.25 37.77
C ALA A 36 12.56 22.22 36.89
N GLY A 37 13.19 22.68 35.79
CA GLY A 37 13.99 21.81 34.92
C GLY A 37 15.23 21.24 35.62
N LEU A 38 15.90 22.03 36.46
CA LEU A 38 17.07 21.58 37.21
C LEU A 38 16.69 20.64 38.37
N ALA A 39 15.53 20.86 39.01
CA ALA A 39 14.99 19.94 40.01
C ALA A 39 14.56 18.61 39.37
N ALA A 40 13.88 18.65 38.21
CA ALA A 40 13.48 17.47 37.46
C ALA A 40 14.66 16.75 36.76
N GLY A 41 15.82 17.38 36.64
CA GLY A 41 17.03 16.78 36.05
C GLY A 41 17.96 16.12 37.08
N LYS A 42 17.77 16.36 38.39
CA LYS A 42 18.63 15.85 39.46
C LYS A 42 18.17 14.50 40.02
N ASP A 43 16.90 14.15 39.84
CA ASP A 43 16.33 12.89 40.29
C ASP A 43 16.08 11.97 39.08
N PRO A 44 16.76 10.82 38.98
CA PRO A 44 16.50 9.87 37.89
C PRO A 44 15.06 9.36 37.85
N SER A 45 14.32 9.42 38.96
CA SER A 45 12.90 9.02 39.03
C SER A 45 11.94 10.01 38.34
N THR A 46 12.37 11.25 38.07
CA THR A 46 11.58 12.24 37.32
C THR A 46 11.77 12.13 35.81
N HIS A 47 12.65 11.25 35.33
CA HIS A 47 12.68 10.84 33.93
C HIS A 47 11.48 9.94 33.63
N THR A 48 10.53 10.44 32.84
CA THR A 48 9.39 9.65 32.37
C THR A 48 9.92 8.46 31.56
N GLY A 49 9.78 7.26 32.13
CA GLY A 49 10.26 6.00 31.55
C GLY A 49 11.28 5.22 32.40
N TRP A 50 11.86 5.81 33.45
CA TRP A 50 12.90 5.13 34.25
C TRP A 50 12.36 4.07 35.23
N GLN A 51 11.06 4.11 35.60
CA GLN A 51 10.48 3.15 36.56
C GLN A 51 9.11 2.55 36.18
N HIS A 52 8.59 2.78 34.97
CA HIS A 52 7.27 2.25 34.60
C HIS A 52 7.26 0.96 33.78
N LEU A 53 8.38 0.24 33.73
CA LEU A 53 8.36 -1.15 33.29
C LEU A 53 7.97 -2.05 34.46
N GLY A 54 6.71 -1.97 34.88
CA GLY A 54 6.13 -2.95 35.81
C GLY A 54 6.07 -4.35 35.18
N ASP A 55 5.69 -5.36 35.97
CA ASP A 55 5.70 -6.79 35.60
C ASP A 55 4.85 -7.17 34.36
N ASN A 56 4.10 -6.22 33.78
CA ASN A 56 3.15 -6.43 32.68
C ASN A 56 3.46 -5.62 31.41
N THR A 57 4.75 -5.46 31.06
CA THR A 57 5.14 -4.85 29.78
C THR A 57 5.17 -5.88 28.65
N GLN A 58 5.34 -5.43 27.40
CA GLN A 58 5.56 -6.32 26.24
C GLN A 58 6.80 -7.23 26.39
N PHE A 59 7.62 -6.98 27.42
CA PHE A 59 8.76 -7.77 27.88
C PHE A 59 8.42 -8.69 29.06
N VAL A 60 7.20 -9.22 29.12
CA VAL A 60 6.86 -10.35 30.02
C VAL A 60 7.98 -11.40 29.98
N ASP A 61 8.40 -11.88 31.15
CA ASP A 61 9.22 -13.08 31.29
C ASP A 61 8.41 -14.28 30.78
N ARG A 62 8.34 -14.41 29.45
CA ARG A 62 7.92 -15.63 28.82
C ARG A 62 9.04 -16.59 29.13
N SER A 63 8.85 -17.43 30.14
CA SER A 63 9.69 -18.59 30.40
C SER A 63 10.06 -19.17 29.04
N LYS A 64 11.34 -19.03 28.64
CA LYS A 64 11.78 -19.34 27.28
C LYS A 64 11.20 -20.71 26.95
N MET A 65 10.45 -20.82 25.85
CA MET A 65 10.09 -22.13 25.31
C MET A 65 11.39 -22.76 24.78
N ILE A 66 12.21 -23.26 25.70
CA ILE A 66 13.45 -23.97 25.40
C ILE A 66 13.03 -25.38 25.03
N ARG A 67 12.63 -25.57 23.78
CA ARG A 67 12.64 -26.91 23.22
C ARG A 67 14.11 -27.32 23.06
N LYS A 68 14.52 -28.39 23.74
CA LYS A 68 15.83 -29.00 23.48
C LYS A 68 15.74 -29.71 22.12
N GLY A 69 16.36 -29.11 21.12
CA GLY A 69 16.40 -29.63 19.76
C GLY A 69 15.32 -29.07 18.83
N PRO A 70 15.43 -29.35 17.53
CA PRO A 70 14.55 -28.80 16.51
C PRO A 70 13.07 -29.18 16.71
N ALA A 71 12.21 -28.34 16.12
CA ALA A 71 10.78 -28.50 15.80
C ALA A 71 10.27 -29.92 15.44
N TYR A 72 11.20 -30.70 14.90
CA TYR A 72 10.99 -31.73 13.90
C TYR A 72 12.06 -32.81 14.05
N GLU A 73 11.78 -33.99 13.54
CA GLU A 73 12.76 -35.07 13.39
C GLU A 73 13.33 -35.02 11.98
N ILE A 74 14.65 -35.19 11.85
CA ILE A 74 15.30 -35.28 10.55
C ILE A 74 15.03 -36.70 10.03
N VAL A 75 14.08 -36.82 9.11
CA VAL A 75 13.67 -38.09 8.50
C VAL A 75 14.51 -38.49 7.27
N GLY A 76 15.44 -37.64 6.83
CA GLY A 76 16.27 -37.89 5.65
C GLY A 76 17.17 -36.70 5.30
N GLU A 77 17.90 -36.84 4.19
CA GLU A 77 18.73 -35.76 3.66
C GLU A 77 17.86 -34.56 3.26
N THR A 78 18.28 -33.34 3.63
CA THR A 78 17.57 -32.12 3.26
C THR A 78 17.85 -31.79 1.81
N LEU A 79 16.92 -32.12 0.94
CA LEU A 79 16.99 -31.77 -0.47
C LEU A 79 16.18 -30.50 -0.72
N ARG A 80 16.73 -29.57 -1.51
CA ARG A 80 15.97 -28.43 -2.01
C ARG A 80 15.08 -28.97 -3.15
N PRO A 81 13.75 -28.80 -3.07
CA PRO A 81 12.88 -29.28 -4.14
C PRO A 81 13.23 -28.55 -5.43
N GLU A 82 13.34 -29.32 -6.51
CA GLU A 82 13.58 -28.77 -7.83
C GLU A 82 12.32 -28.06 -8.35
N MET A 83 12.49 -27.13 -9.28
CA MET A 83 11.39 -26.29 -9.77
C MET A 83 10.20 -27.10 -10.31
N HIS A 84 10.47 -28.24 -10.96
CA HIS A 84 9.46 -29.13 -11.55
C HIS A 84 8.77 -30.03 -10.51
N GLU A 85 9.33 -30.19 -9.32
CA GLU A 85 8.72 -30.97 -8.24
C GLU A 85 7.60 -30.18 -7.56
N SER A 86 7.80 -28.86 -7.41
CA SER A 86 6.78 -27.95 -6.91
C SER A 86 5.67 -27.73 -7.93
N ALA A 87 4.40 -27.89 -7.53
CA ALA A 87 3.25 -27.59 -8.39
C ALA A 87 3.23 -26.14 -8.90
N PHE A 88 3.73 -25.18 -8.11
CA PHE A 88 3.81 -23.77 -8.50
C PHE A 88 4.97 -23.52 -9.47
N GLY A 89 6.14 -24.14 -9.23
CA GLY A 89 7.30 -24.00 -10.11
C GLY A 89 7.07 -24.69 -11.46
N ARG A 90 6.49 -25.89 -11.44
CA ARG A 90 6.16 -26.70 -12.62
C ARG A 90 5.23 -25.97 -13.58
N GLN A 91 4.31 -25.14 -13.07
CA GLN A 91 3.40 -24.37 -13.91
C GLN A 91 4.13 -23.48 -14.93
N ALA A 92 5.23 -22.84 -14.54
CA ALA A 92 5.99 -21.98 -15.45
C ALA A 92 6.69 -22.79 -16.55
N LEU A 93 7.19 -23.98 -16.22
CA LEU A 93 7.80 -24.90 -17.19
C LEU A 93 6.76 -25.47 -18.16
N ILE A 94 5.57 -25.83 -17.67
CA ILE A 94 4.43 -26.23 -18.50
C ILE A 94 4.06 -25.10 -19.47
N MET A 95 3.87 -23.87 -18.99
CA MET A 95 3.52 -22.74 -19.85
C MET A 95 4.60 -22.44 -20.91
N ARG A 96 5.88 -22.59 -20.56
CA ARG A 96 7.00 -22.47 -21.51
C ARG A 96 6.89 -23.50 -22.63
N ASP A 97 6.76 -24.78 -22.27
CA ASP A 97 6.79 -25.88 -23.24
C ASP A 97 5.50 -25.91 -24.09
N MET A 98 4.34 -25.60 -23.49
CA MET A 98 3.09 -25.41 -24.22
C MET A 98 3.20 -24.30 -25.28
N ARG A 99 3.82 -23.16 -24.95
CA ARG A 99 4.00 -22.07 -25.92
C ARG A 99 4.87 -22.52 -27.10
N GLN A 100 5.99 -23.17 -26.81
CA GLN A 100 6.92 -23.66 -27.84
C GLN A 100 6.27 -24.72 -28.73
N TYR A 101 5.50 -25.64 -28.13
CA TYR A 101 4.75 -26.65 -28.88
C TYR A 101 3.71 -26.01 -29.81
N ARG A 102 2.99 -24.98 -29.35
CA ARG A 102 2.03 -24.24 -30.18
C ARG A 102 2.71 -23.51 -31.34
N GLU A 103 3.85 -22.86 -31.09
CA GLU A 103 4.63 -22.20 -32.14
C GLU A 103 5.11 -23.20 -33.20
N MET A 104 5.54 -24.39 -32.77
CA MET A 104 5.94 -25.48 -33.66
C MET A 104 4.78 -25.95 -34.54
N ILE A 105 3.60 -26.25 -33.96
CA ILE A 105 2.42 -26.67 -34.73
C ILE A 105 2.01 -25.59 -35.74
N LYS A 106 1.87 -24.33 -35.28
CA LYS A 106 1.50 -23.21 -36.17
C LYS A 106 2.49 -23.03 -37.32
N SER A 107 3.78 -23.27 -37.09
CA SER A 107 4.80 -23.19 -38.13
C SER A 107 4.69 -24.31 -39.17
N PHE A 108 4.22 -25.48 -38.74
CA PHE A 108 3.96 -26.64 -39.59
C PHE A 108 2.72 -26.40 -40.46
N ASP A 109 1.61 -25.96 -39.86
CA ASP A 109 0.36 -25.63 -40.56
C ASP A 109 0.59 -24.49 -41.60
N ALA A 110 1.32 -23.44 -41.21
CA ALA A 110 1.72 -22.36 -42.14
C ALA A 110 2.72 -22.83 -43.22
N GLY A 111 3.41 -23.96 -43.00
CA GLY A 111 4.26 -24.61 -44.00
C GLY A 111 3.44 -25.34 -45.05
N GLU A 112 2.37 -26.03 -44.63
CA GLU A 112 1.39 -26.68 -45.52
C GLU A 112 0.60 -25.64 -46.34
N GLU A 113 0.10 -24.57 -45.70
CA GLU A 113 -0.57 -23.47 -46.43
C GLU A 113 0.37 -22.76 -47.43
N ARG A 114 1.67 -22.67 -47.11
CA ARG A 114 2.69 -22.13 -48.03
C ARG A 114 3.04 -23.08 -49.18
N GLN A 115 2.79 -24.38 -49.07
CA GLN A 115 2.92 -25.31 -50.18
C GLN A 115 1.72 -25.23 -51.14
N GLU A 116 0.52 -24.90 -50.65
CA GLU A 116 -0.68 -24.71 -51.49
C GLU A 116 -0.73 -23.34 -52.20
N GLY A 117 0.02 -22.34 -51.72
CA GLY A 117 0.07 -21.00 -52.29
C GLY A 117 1.46 -20.59 -52.79
N MET A 118 1.92 -21.13 -53.92
CA MET A 118 3.08 -20.51 -54.61
C MET A 118 2.68 -19.15 -55.20
N GLY A 119 2.97 -18.08 -54.47
CA GLY A 119 2.80 -16.70 -54.95
C GLY A 119 3.51 -15.66 -54.08
N ASN A 120 4.75 -15.32 -54.48
CA ASN A 120 5.57 -14.18 -54.07
C ASN A 120 5.96 -14.00 -52.58
N ARG A 121 7.27 -14.15 -52.33
CA ARG A 121 7.98 -13.75 -51.12
C ARG A 121 7.80 -12.25 -50.85
N ARG A 122 7.29 -11.89 -49.66
CA ARG A 122 7.51 -10.56 -49.07
C ARG A 122 8.64 -10.65 -48.04
N PRO A 123 9.47 -9.59 -47.87
CA PRO A 123 10.60 -9.64 -46.95
C PRO A 123 10.13 -9.62 -45.50
N VAL A 124 10.88 -10.31 -44.64
CA VAL A 124 10.70 -10.34 -43.19
C VAL A 124 11.03 -8.95 -42.61
N PRO A 125 10.17 -8.32 -41.79
CA PRO A 125 10.56 -7.13 -41.06
C PRO A 125 11.52 -7.51 -39.92
N GLN A 126 12.74 -7.01 -39.98
CA GLN A 126 13.62 -6.93 -38.81
C GLN A 126 13.12 -5.77 -37.94
N GLY A 127 12.56 -6.09 -36.78
CA GLY A 127 12.19 -5.12 -35.76
C GLY A 127 11.81 -5.86 -34.48
N GLU A 128 12.54 -5.58 -33.40
CA GLU A 128 12.26 -6.07 -32.06
C GLU A 128 10.83 -5.69 -31.66
N THR A 129 9.96 -6.68 -31.50
CA THR A 129 8.61 -6.46 -30.99
C THR A 129 8.57 -6.87 -29.51
N SER A 130 8.56 -5.83 -28.67
CA SER A 130 8.22 -5.89 -27.25
C SER A 130 6.77 -6.42 -27.08
N PRO A 131 6.46 -7.18 -26.02
CA PRO A 131 5.16 -7.85 -25.86
C PRO A 131 4.10 -6.89 -25.32
N GLU A 132 3.74 -5.86 -26.07
CA GLU A 132 2.62 -4.98 -25.77
C GLU A 132 1.76 -4.82 -27.02
N THR A 133 0.78 -5.72 -27.17
CA THR A 133 -0.54 -5.58 -27.83
C THR A 133 -1.03 -6.96 -28.29
N THR A 134 -1.49 -7.80 -27.36
CA THR A 134 -2.41 -8.89 -27.72
C THR A 134 -3.83 -8.38 -27.51
N GLY A 135 -4.37 -7.73 -28.54
CA GLY A 135 -5.82 -7.66 -28.72
C GLY A 135 -6.38 -9.08 -28.80
N GLY A 136 -7.55 -9.30 -28.22
CA GLY A 136 -8.15 -10.63 -28.07
C GLY A 136 -8.34 -11.37 -29.39
N GLU A 137 -7.40 -12.22 -29.75
CA GLU A 137 -7.64 -13.30 -30.71
C GLU A 137 -8.53 -14.35 -30.03
N LYS A 138 -9.68 -14.63 -30.66
CA LYS A 138 -10.57 -15.72 -30.25
C LYS A 138 -9.83 -17.04 -30.47
N SER A 139 -9.63 -17.82 -29.40
CA SER A 139 -8.93 -19.10 -29.47
C SER A 139 -9.69 -20.08 -30.37
N THR A 140 -8.99 -20.68 -31.34
CA THR A 140 -9.45 -21.85 -32.07
C THR A 140 -9.35 -23.10 -31.17
N LYS A 141 -10.05 -24.19 -31.51
CA LYS A 141 -10.12 -25.41 -30.69
C LYS A 141 -8.74 -26.05 -30.38
N ASP A 142 -7.74 -25.85 -31.24
CA ASP A 142 -6.38 -26.37 -31.05
C ASP A 142 -5.54 -25.63 -30.00
N ASP A 143 -6.00 -24.47 -29.51
CA ASP A 143 -5.24 -23.67 -28.55
C ASP A 143 -5.34 -24.20 -27.09
N THR A 144 -5.95 -25.37 -26.92
CA THR A 144 -6.28 -25.97 -25.61
C THR A 144 -5.68 -27.36 -25.35
N SER A 145 -5.07 -27.99 -26.36
CA SER A 145 -4.47 -29.33 -26.24
C SER A 145 -3.19 -29.31 -25.41
N PHE A 146 -3.04 -30.25 -24.49
CA PHE A 146 -1.81 -30.44 -23.72
C PHE A 146 -0.77 -31.18 -24.57
N PRO A 147 0.50 -30.75 -24.60
CA PRO A 147 1.51 -31.36 -25.45
C PRO A 147 1.71 -32.85 -25.13
N PRO A 148 2.07 -33.69 -26.12
CA PRO A 148 2.57 -35.03 -25.85
C PRO A 148 3.84 -34.96 -25.00
N VAL A 149 4.14 -36.02 -24.24
CA VAL A 149 5.28 -36.05 -23.30
C VAL A 149 6.60 -35.70 -24.02
N GLU A 150 6.76 -36.16 -25.26
CA GLU A 150 7.95 -35.96 -26.10
C GLU A 150 8.19 -34.49 -26.48
N ALA A 151 7.15 -33.65 -26.43
CA ALA A 151 7.25 -32.24 -26.73
C ALA A 151 7.79 -31.40 -25.55
N PHE A 152 7.85 -31.97 -24.34
CA PHE A 152 8.42 -31.29 -23.18
C PHE A 152 9.95 -31.28 -23.23
N LYS A 153 10.57 -30.22 -22.69
CA LYS A 153 12.02 -30.11 -22.55
C LYS A 153 12.45 -30.52 -21.16
N GLU A 154 13.71 -30.90 -20.99
CA GLU A 154 14.26 -31.14 -19.65
C GLU A 154 14.09 -29.89 -18.75
N PRO A 155 13.76 -30.07 -17.46
CA PRO A 155 13.63 -31.34 -16.73
C PRO A 155 12.23 -32.01 -16.85
N MET A 156 11.27 -31.41 -17.55
CA MET A 156 9.88 -31.89 -17.60
C MET A 156 9.73 -33.21 -18.35
N LEU A 157 10.54 -33.42 -19.38
CA LEU A 157 10.54 -34.65 -20.18
C LEU A 157 10.84 -35.88 -19.30
N SER A 158 11.99 -35.88 -18.62
CA SER A 158 12.36 -36.96 -17.71
C SER A 158 11.39 -37.08 -16.53
N TRP A 159 10.93 -35.94 -16.00
CA TRP A 159 9.95 -35.91 -14.91
C TRP A 159 8.64 -36.62 -15.26
N TYR A 160 8.01 -36.30 -16.39
CA TYR A 160 6.76 -36.93 -16.80
C TYR A 160 6.94 -38.38 -17.25
N LYS A 161 8.08 -38.73 -17.87
CA LYS A 161 8.40 -40.14 -18.16
C LYS A 161 8.49 -40.99 -16.89
N ASN A 162 9.05 -40.42 -15.82
CA ASN A 162 9.17 -41.10 -14.53
C ASN A 162 7.88 -41.03 -13.69
N ARG A 163 6.95 -40.14 -14.03
CA ARG A 163 5.71 -39.86 -13.29
C ARG A 163 4.52 -39.64 -14.24
N PRO A 164 4.06 -40.70 -14.92
CA PRO A 164 2.96 -40.60 -15.89
C PRO A 164 1.64 -40.19 -15.25
N ASP A 165 1.44 -40.51 -13.96
CA ASP A 165 0.29 -40.08 -13.17
C ASP A 165 0.20 -38.53 -13.07
N LEU A 166 1.33 -37.86 -12.84
CA LEU A 166 1.37 -36.40 -12.76
C LEU A 166 1.16 -35.74 -14.12
N TYR A 167 1.60 -36.38 -15.21
CA TYR A 167 1.33 -35.91 -16.57
C TYR A 167 -0.18 -35.88 -16.83
N GLU A 168 -0.90 -36.96 -16.52
CA GLU A 168 -2.35 -37.02 -16.72
C GLU A 168 -3.10 -36.01 -15.86
N LEU A 169 -2.65 -35.75 -14.63
CA LEU A 169 -3.23 -34.71 -13.77
C LEU A 169 -3.01 -33.30 -14.32
N ASP A 170 -1.82 -32.98 -14.81
CA ASP A 170 -1.51 -31.68 -15.39
C ASP A 170 -2.23 -31.48 -16.74
N LYS A 171 -2.39 -32.55 -17.53
CA LYS A 171 -3.23 -32.59 -18.74
C LYS A 171 -4.69 -32.30 -18.42
N LEU A 172 -5.29 -33.06 -17.50
CA LEU A 172 -6.67 -32.86 -17.03
C LEU A 172 -6.91 -31.41 -16.56
N ARG A 173 -5.93 -30.87 -15.82
CA ARG A 173 -5.98 -29.49 -15.36
C ARG A 173 -6.07 -28.49 -16.51
N VAL A 174 -5.25 -28.66 -17.54
CA VAL A 174 -5.19 -27.73 -18.68
C VAL A 174 -6.38 -27.90 -19.63
N GLU A 175 -6.76 -29.13 -19.95
CA GLU A 175 -7.77 -29.43 -20.97
C GLU A 175 -9.20 -29.32 -20.44
N GLU A 176 -9.44 -29.64 -19.16
CA GLU A 176 -10.78 -29.66 -18.59
C GLU A 176 -10.99 -28.60 -17.51
N ILE A 177 -10.14 -28.58 -16.47
CA ILE A 177 -10.37 -27.75 -15.28
C ILE A 177 -10.23 -26.27 -15.60
N MET A 178 -9.18 -25.86 -16.31
CA MET A 178 -8.94 -24.45 -16.63
C MET A 178 -10.02 -23.86 -17.57
N PRO A 179 -10.46 -24.54 -18.64
CA PRO A 179 -11.58 -24.08 -19.45
C PRO A 179 -12.90 -24.00 -18.67
N LYS A 180 -13.18 -24.98 -17.81
CA LYS A 180 -14.34 -24.92 -16.92
C LYS A 180 -14.27 -23.74 -15.97
N LYS A 181 -13.11 -23.54 -15.30
CA LYS A 181 -12.87 -22.38 -14.44
C LYS A 181 -13.08 -21.05 -15.18
N ARG A 182 -12.64 -20.95 -16.44
CA ARG A 182 -12.86 -19.74 -17.25
C ARG A 182 -14.34 -19.49 -17.51
N LYS A 183 -15.10 -20.52 -17.90
CA LYS A 183 -16.56 -20.43 -18.07
C LYS A 183 -17.26 -20.05 -16.77
N ASP A 184 -16.86 -20.66 -15.65
CA ASP A 184 -17.41 -20.34 -14.33
C ASP A 184 -17.07 -18.90 -13.91
N GLN A 185 -15.87 -18.40 -14.26
CA GLN A 185 -15.48 -17.02 -14.02
C GLN A 185 -16.28 -16.04 -14.88
N GLU A 186 -16.59 -16.38 -16.12
CA GLU A 186 -17.48 -15.61 -17.00
C GLU A 186 -18.92 -15.57 -16.45
N ALA A 187 -19.43 -16.70 -15.94
CA ALA A 187 -20.79 -16.81 -15.43
C ALA A 187 -20.98 -16.23 -14.01
N TYR A 188 -20.00 -16.43 -13.12
CA TYR A 188 -20.13 -16.17 -11.68
C TYR A 188 -19.07 -15.22 -11.13
N GLY A 189 -18.16 -14.69 -11.96
CA GLY A 189 -17.06 -13.84 -11.50
C GLY A 189 -17.53 -12.62 -10.72
N GLU A 190 -18.69 -12.06 -11.06
CA GLU A 190 -19.26 -10.90 -10.36
C GLU A 190 -19.56 -11.19 -8.88
N TYR A 191 -19.99 -12.41 -8.57
CA TYR A 191 -20.26 -12.85 -7.20
C TYR A 191 -19.00 -12.76 -6.32
N TYR A 192 -17.83 -12.97 -6.91
CA TYR A 192 -16.55 -12.95 -6.21
C TYR A 192 -15.89 -11.56 -6.17
N THR A 193 -16.51 -10.52 -6.75
CA THR A 193 -15.93 -9.18 -6.82
C THR A 193 -15.46 -8.66 -5.47
N LEU A 194 -16.31 -8.73 -4.44
CA LEU A 194 -15.97 -8.19 -3.12
C LEU A 194 -14.88 -8.99 -2.42
N ILE A 195 -14.87 -10.33 -2.54
CA ILE A 195 -13.84 -11.16 -1.92
C ILE A 195 -12.49 -11.01 -2.65
N ASN A 196 -12.51 -10.84 -3.96
CA ASN A 196 -11.31 -10.56 -4.75
C ASN A 196 -10.76 -9.18 -4.39
N ALA A 197 -11.60 -8.14 -4.33
CA ALA A 197 -11.17 -6.81 -3.90
C ALA A 197 -10.60 -6.83 -2.48
N TRP A 198 -11.24 -7.57 -1.56
CA TRP A 198 -10.71 -7.79 -0.22
C TRP A 198 -9.35 -8.47 -0.24
N SER A 199 -9.21 -9.58 -0.98
CA SER A 199 -7.96 -10.33 -1.11
C SER A 199 -6.83 -9.49 -1.71
N ASP A 200 -7.10 -8.78 -2.81
CA ASP A 200 -6.15 -7.91 -3.51
C ASP A 200 -5.62 -6.82 -2.57
N SER A 201 -6.46 -6.33 -1.65
CA SER A 201 -6.08 -5.28 -0.69
C SER A 201 -4.91 -5.69 0.22
N TRP A 202 -4.69 -6.98 0.43
CA TRP A 202 -3.58 -7.48 1.25
C TRP A 202 -2.25 -7.58 0.49
N SER A 203 -2.25 -7.37 -0.83
CA SER A 203 -1.03 -7.24 -1.62
C SER A 203 -0.51 -5.79 -1.53
N THR A 204 0.63 -5.57 -0.86
CA THR A 204 1.13 -4.22 -0.54
C THR A 204 2.54 -3.96 -1.10
N HIS A 205 2.70 -3.83 -2.42
CA HIS A 205 4.06 -3.81 -2.99
C HIS A 205 4.41 -2.68 -3.96
N GLU A 206 3.62 -1.61 -4.10
CA GLU A 206 3.98 -0.59 -5.11
C GLU A 206 3.87 0.85 -4.62
N SER A 207 4.98 1.57 -4.77
CA SER A 207 5.06 3.02 -4.68
C SER A 207 4.31 3.65 -5.84
N ILE A 208 3.82 4.87 -5.66
CA ILE A 208 3.31 5.66 -6.77
C ILE A 208 4.52 6.20 -7.53
N THR A 209 4.62 5.85 -8.82
CA THR A 209 5.77 6.23 -9.70
C THR A 209 5.36 7.09 -10.90
N GLU A 210 4.06 7.34 -11.05
CA GLU A 210 3.43 7.87 -12.24
C GLU A 210 2.37 8.92 -11.88
N PRO A 211 2.00 9.78 -12.84
CA PRO A 211 0.97 10.79 -12.62
C PRO A 211 -0.41 10.15 -12.34
N PRO A 212 -1.36 10.88 -11.73
CA PRO A 212 -2.70 10.40 -11.38
C PRO A 212 -3.50 9.81 -12.55
N GLU A 213 -3.32 10.36 -13.75
CA GLU A 213 -4.00 9.92 -14.99
C GLU A 213 -3.66 8.47 -15.38
N GLU A 214 -2.51 7.98 -14.91
CA GLU A 214 -2.06 6.60 -15.14
C GLU A 214 -2.13 5.76 -13.86
N SER A 215 -1.51 6.25 -12.78
CA SER A 215 -1.34 5.49 -11.53
C SER A 215 -2.66 5.20 -10.83
N ASP A 216 -3.64 6.10 -10.90
CA ASP A 216 -4.94 5.90 -10.26
C ASP A 216 -5.77 4.85 -11.01
N PHE A 217 -5.43 4.61 -12.28
CA PHE A 217 -6.10 3.70 -13.20
C PHE A 217 -5.37 2.36 -13.38
N LYS A 218 -4.51 1.98 -12.42
CA LYS A 218 -3.93 0.64 -12.39
C LYS A 218 -3.59 0.12 -10.99
N ILE A 219 -3.47 -1.21 -10.91
CA ILE A 219 -2.85 -1.96 -9.80
C ILE A 219 -1.67 -2.70 -10.43
N GLY A 220 -0.45 -2.20 -10.20
CA GLY A 220 0.75 -2.66 -10.89
C GLY A 220 0.67 -2.53 -12.39
N ARG A 221 0.87 -3.64 -13.07
CA ARG A 221 0.74 -3.72 -14.54
C ARG A 221 -0.70 -3.89 -15.01
N ARG A 222 -1.65 -4.12 -14.10
CA ARG A 222 -3.06 -4.40 -14.42
C ARG A 222 -3.87 -3.10 -14.45
N LYS A 223 -4.48 -2.78 -15.59
CA LYS A 223 -5.51 -1.73 -15.70
C LYS A 223 -6.77 -2.13 -14.92
N LEU A 224 -7.52 -1.15 -14.42
CA LEU A 224 -8.81 -1.46 -13.80
C LEU A 224 -9.78 -2.05 -14.83
N GLY A 225 -10.62 -2.98 -14.37
CA GLY A 225 -11.81 -3.38 -15.11
C GLY A 225 -12.96 -2.39 -14.91
N ASP A 226 -14.12 -2.74 -15.42
CA ASP A 226 -15.31 -1.89 -15.32
C ASP A 226 -15.70 -1.60 -13.86
N ALA A 227 -16.06 -0.33 -13.61
CA ALA A 227 -16.51 0.13 -12.32
C ALA A 227 -17.77 -0.62 -11.88
N ARG A 228 -17.72 -1.22 -10.69
CA ARG A 228 -18.82 -2.03 -10.15
C ARG A 228 -19.82 -1.13 -9.44
N PRO A 229 -21.03 -0.91 -10.00
CA PRO A 229 -21.93 0.12 -9.50
C PRO A 229 -22.40 -0.21 -8.07
N PHE A 230 -22.34 0.79 -7.20
CA PHE A 230 -22.98 0.71 -5.89
C PHE A 230 -24.48 0.91 -6.01
N LYS A 231 -25.25 0.28 -5.10
CA LYS A 231 -26.71 0.46 -5.00
C LYS A 231 -27.12 1.93 -4.83
N SER A 232 -26.32 2.69 -4.09
CA SER A 232 -26.49 4.13 -3.87
C SER A 232 -25.22 4.74 -3.29
N PRO A 233 -25.05 6.07 -3.31
CA PRO A 233 -23.95 6.75 -2.62
C PRO A 233 -23.91 6.43 -1.12
N ALA A 234 -25.08 6.32 -0.46
CA ALA A 234 -25.16 5.95 0.95
C ALA A 234 -24.67 4.51 1.21
N HIS A 235 -25.02 3.57 0.32
CA HIS A 235 -24.51 2.20 0.38
C HIS A 235 -22.99 2.15 0.17
N ALA A 236 -22.47 2.92 -0.79
CA ALA A 236 -21.03 3.05 -1.03
C ALA A 236 -20.32 3.58 0.22
N ALA A 237 -20.80 4.70 0.79
CA ALA A 237 -20.22 5.31 1.98
C ALA A 237 -20.20 4.33 3.17
N LYS A 238 -21.29 3.58 3.39
CA LYS A 238 -21.36 2.57 4.46
C LYS A 238 -20.32 1.46 4.27
N LEU A 239 -20.17 0.94 3.06
CA LEU A 239 -19.17 -0.09 2.75
C LEU A 239 -17.74 0.44 2.94
N ILE A 240 -17.43 1.59 2.34
CA ILE A 240 -16.09 2.18 2.38
C ILE A 240 -15.67 2.50 3.81
N LYS A 241 -16.56 3.08 4.63
CA LYS A 241 -16.29 3.30 6.06
C LYS A 241 -16.03 2.00 6.79
N LYS A 242 -16.87 0.97 6.59
CA LYS A 242 -16.68 -0.35 7.22
C LYS A 242 -15.33 -0.97 6.86
N VAL A 243 -14.96 -0.93 5.58
CA VAL A 243 -13.69 -1.48 5.08
C VAL A 243 -12.49 -0.68 5.61
N ALA A 244 -12.56 0.66 5.61
CA ALA A 244 -11.53 1.51 6.18
C ALA A 244 -11.29 1.21 7.68
N HIS A 245 -12.35 0.99 8.46
CA HIS A 245 -12.22 0.55 9.85
C HIS A 245 -11.52 -0.81 9.98
N HIS A 246 -11.89 -1.79 9.14
CA HIS A 246 -11.20 -3.08 9.12
C HIS A 246 -9.71 -2.99 8.75
N PHE A 247 -9.32 -1.98 7.97
CA PHE A 247 -7.92 -1.73 7.63
C PHE A 247 -7.15 -0.95 8.71
N GLY A 248 -7.79 -0.59 9.83
CA GLY A 248 -7.16 -0.02 11.01
C GLY A 248 -7.47 1.46 11.26
N ALA A 249 -8.32 2.09 10.44
CA ALA A 249 -8.80 3.44 10.71
C ALA A 249 -9.72 3.45 11.95
N THR A 250 -9.49 4.38 12.87
CA THR A 250 -10.35 4.54 14.06
C THR A 250 -11.51 5.49 13.78
N MET A 251 -11.31 6.49 12.94
CA MET A 251 -12.30 7.47 12.52
C MET A 251 -12.26 7.63 11.00
N VAL A 252 -13.42 7.72 10.34
CA VAL A 252 -13.53 7.79 8.88
C VAL A 252 -14.66 8.73 8.45
N GLY A 253 -14.30 9.70 7.62
CA GLY A 253 -15.15 10.72 7.04
C GLY A 253 -15.01 10.71 5.52
N ILE A 254 -16.05 11.16 4.83
CA ILE A 254 -16.05 11.26 3.36
C ILE A 254 -16.57 12.64 3.01
N THR A 255 -15.84 13.35 2.16
CA THR A 255 -16.17 14.71 1.69
C THR A 255 -15.85 14.85 0.21
N THR A 256 -16.25 15.97 -0.41
CA THR A 256 -15.78 16.36 -1.73
C THR A 256 -14.38 16.96 -1.69
N ILE A 257 -13.64 16.81 -2.79
CA ILE A 257 -12.34 17.45 -2.96
C ILE A 257 -12.49 18.98 -3.04
N GLU A 258 -11.46 19.70 -2.60
CA GLU A 258 -11.31 21.15 -2.74
C GLU A 258 -9.98 21.43 -3.45
N PRO A 259 -10.00 21.89 -4.72
CA PRO A 259 -8.76 22.09 -5.49
C PRO A 259 -7.76 23.04 -4.81
N ASP A 260 -8.26 24.05 -4.08
CA ASP A 260 -7.43 25.02 -3.35
C ASP A 260 -6.63 24.39 -2.19
N TRP A 261 -7.00 23.18 -1.75
CA TRP A 261 -6.30 22.45 -0.70
C TRP A 261 -5.37 21.36 -1.25
N CYS A 262 -5.19 21.31 -2.57
CA CYS A 262 -4.16 20.51 -3.22
C CYS A 262 -2.91 21.34 -3.44
N TYR A 263 -1.73 20.75 -3.26
CA TYR A 263 -0.50 21.41 -3.69
C TYR A 263 -0.54 21.56 -5.21
N ASN A 264 -0.03 22.67 -5.74
CA ASN A 264 -0.01 22.90 -7.18
C ASN A 264 1.35 22.59 -7.82
N TYR A 265 2.34 22.11 -7.06
CA TYR A 265 3.70 21.89 -7.52
C TYR A 265 4.28 20.58 -7.00
N ASN A 266 4.83 19.78 -7.91
CA ASN A 266 5.42 18.46 -7.70
C ASN A 266 4.47 17.43 -7.07
N LEU A 267 3.96 16.53 -7.91
CA LEU A 267 3.27 15.33 -7.45
C LEU A 267 4.25 14.36 -6.79
N ARG A 268 4.00 14.01 -5.53
CA ARG A 268 4.86 13.09 -4.80
C ARG A 268 4.68 11.68 -5.37
N GLY A 269 5.76 11.17 -5.96
CA GLY A 269 5.74 9.89 -6.67
C GLY A 269 5.72 10.03 -8.19
N SER A 270 5.56 11.24 -8.76
CA SER A 270 5.80 11.43 -10.18
C SER A 270 7.30 11.59 -10.47
N LYS A 271 7.77 11.05 -11.60
CA LYS A 271 9.11 11.38 -12.14
C LYS A 271 9.16 12.81 -12.65
N GLU A 272 8.04 13.32 -13.14
CA GLU A 272 7.91 14.68 -13.63
C GLU A 272 7.79 15.66 -12.47
N ARG A 273 8.55 16.75 -12.56
CA ARG A 273 8.54 17.84 -11.59
C ARG A 273 7.99 19.08 -12.27
N GLY A 274 7.08 19.78 -11.60
CA GLY A 274 6.40 20.95 -12.16
C GLY A 274 5.04 21.20 -11.55
N SER A 275 4.37 22.24 -12.08
CA SER A 275 3.00 22.53 -11.72
C SER A 275 2.06 21.45 -12.27
N TYR A 276 0.98 21.14 -11.56
CA TYR A 276 -0.06 20.25 -12.07
C TYR A 276 -1.46 20.81 -11.78
N GLU A 277 -2.43 20.41 -12.58
CA GLU A 277 -3.85 20.66 -12.30
C GLU A 277 -4.44 19.50 -11.53
N VAL A 278 -5.32 19.79 -10.57
CA VAL A 278 -6.00 18.75 -9.79
C VAL A 278 -6.78 17.83 -10.73
N PRO A 279 -6.53 16.51 -10.72
CA PRO A 279 -7.13 15.59 -11.68
C PRO A 279 -8.65 15.59 -11.61
N LYS A 280 -9.31 15.67 -12.77
CA LYS A 280 -10.78 15.80 -12.87
C LYS A 280 -11.55 14.59 -12.33
N HIS A 281 -10.92 13.42 -12.26
CA HIS A 281 -11.52 12.22 -11.69
C HIS A 281 -11.50 12.21 -10.15
N TRP A 282 -10.73 13.08 -9.51
CA TRP A 282 -10.77 13.25 -8.06
C TRP A 282 -12.04 14.04 -7.69
N LYS A 283 -13.03 13.33 -7.15
CA LYS A 283 -14.31 13.94 -6.73
C LYS A 283 -14.51 13.92 -5.23
N TYR A 284 -14.00 12.89 -4.58
CA TYR A 284 -14.20 12.62 -3.16
C TYR A 284 -12.88 12.40 -2.45
N VAL A 285 -12.84 12.78 -1.18
CA VAL A 285 -11.76 12.49 -0.24
C VAL A 285 -12.31 11.60 0.87
N ILE A 286 -11.63 10.48 1.12
CA ILE A 286 -11.89 9.63 2.28
C ILE A 286 -10.85 9.98 3.32
N ALA A 287 -11.23 10.83 4.27
CA ALA A 287 -10.37 11.26 5.35
C ALA A 287 -10.50 10.27 6.52
N PHE A 288 -9.37 9.83 7.08
CA PHE A 288 -9.41 8.94 8.23
C PHE A 288 -8.19 9.15 9.13
N GLY A 289 -8.33 8.71 10.39
CA GLY A 289 -7.30 8.84 11.41
C GLY A 289 -6.99 7.51 12.07
N VAL A 290 -5.74 7.36 12.52
CA VAL A 290 -5.28 6.29 13.39
C VAL A 290 -4.69 6.92 14.66
N PRO A 291 -4.89 6.33 15.85
CA PRO A 291 -4.34 6.89 17.08
C PRO A 291 -2.82 6.69 17.09
N HIS A 292 -2.10 7.70 17.56
CA HIS A 292 -0.72 7.50 18.00
C HIS A 292 -0.65 6.62 19.25
N GLN A 293 0.50 5.99 19.47
CA GLN A 293 0.81 5.43 20.78
C GLN A 293 0.98 6.56 21.81
N TRP A 294 0.17 6.51 22.87
CA TRP A 294 0.09 7.60 23.85
C TRP A 294 1.43 7.86 24.55
N GLU A 295 2.14 6.82 24.98
CA GLU A 295 3.41 6.95 25.68
C GLU A 295 4.50 7.56 24.79
N GLN A 296 4.45 7.29 23.48
CA GLN A 296 5.36 7.90 22.50
C GLN A 296 5.06 9.39 22.32
N VAL A 297 3.79 9.78 22.28
CA VAL A 297 3.45 11.21 22.17
C VAL A 297 3.79 11.95 23.46
N ASN A 298 3.56 11.32 24.61
CA ASN A 298 3.80 11.92 25.93
C ASN A 298 5.30 12.06 26.27
N SER A 299 6.19 11.39 25.54
CA SER A 299 7.64 11.54 25.70
C SER A 299 8.23 12.70 24.87
N ASN A 300 7.39 13.44 24.14
CA ASN A 300 7.81 14.67 23.47
C ASN A 300 8.21 15.76 24.48
N PRO A 301 9.21 16.61 24.16
CA PRO A 301 9.94 16.64 22.90
C PRO A 301 11.18 15.72 22.86
N ASN A 302 11.47 14.99 23.95
CA ASN A 302 12.77 14.34 24.13
C ASN A 302 12.93 13.05 23.34
N SER A 303 11.88 12.23 23.25
CA SER A 303 11.98 10.88 22.66
C SER A 303 10.73 10.42 21.91
N GLY A 304 9.79 11.33 21.66
CA GLY A 304 8.56 11.01 20.94
C GLY A 304 8.80 10.88 19.43
N THR A 305 8.10 9.94 18.80
CA THR A 305 8.13 9.75 17.35
C THR A 305 6.72 9.56 16.79
N SER A 306 6.55 9.82 15.50
CA SER A 306 5.27 9.70 14.79
C SER A 306 5.18 8.50 13.83
N PHE A 307 6.27 7.73 13.72
CA PHE A 307 6.40 6.69 12.69
C PHE A 307 5.44 5.50 12.90
N ASP A 308 4.97 5.27 14.13
CA ASP A 308 3.95 4.27 14.44
C ASP A 308 2.62 4.59 13.73
N ALA A 309 2.13 5.83 13.88
CA ALA A 309 0.90 6.29 13.25
C ALA A 309 1.08 6.48 11.74
N TYR A 310 2.25 6.94 11.29
CA TYR A 310 2.55 7.02 9.86
C TYR A 310 2.49 5.64 9.20
N SER A 311 3.13 4.62 9.78
CA SER A 311 3.07 3.26 9.26
C SER A 311 1.63 2.74 9.20
N ARG A 312 0.88 2.88 10.31
CA ARG A 312 -0.51 2.40 10.39
C ARG A 312 -1.45 3.11 9.42
N SER A 313 -1.34 4.43 9.30
CA SER A 313 -2.16 5.22 8.37
C SER A 313 -1.80 4.91 6.92
N SER A 314 -0.51 4.78 6.57
CA SER A 314 -0.05 4.40 5.23
C SER A 314 -0.51 3.00 4.83
N ILE A 315 -0.45 2.02 5.74
CA ILE A 315 -0.97 0.67 5.50
C ILE A 315 -2.48 0.72 5.24
N ALA A 316 -3.25 1.42 6.08
CA ALA A 316 -4.70 1.55 5.90
C ALA A 316 -5.04 2.24 4.58
N ALA A 317 -4.33 3.33 4.24
CA ALA A 317 -4.51 4.07 3.00
C ALA A 317 -4.25 3.19 1.78
N ARG A 318 -3.16 2.42 1.80
CA ARG A 318 -2.78 1.52 0.70
C ARG A 318 -3.79 0.40 0.49
N ARG A 319 -4.22 -0.25 1.57
CA ARG A 319 -5.24 -1.30 1.49
C ARG A 319 -6.55 -0.75 0.92
N LEU A 320 -6.96 0.43 1.37
CA LEU A 320 -8.19 1.07 0.91
C LEU A 320 -8.10 1.51 -0.55
N GLU A 321 -6.96 2.07 -0.98
CA GLU A 321 -6.70 2.39 -2.39
C GLU A 321 -6.82 1.14 -3.28
N THR A 322 -6.14 0.05 -2.93
CA THR A 322 -6.20 -1.20 -3.70
C THR A 322 -7.62 -1.78 -3.69
N PHE A 323 -8.35 -1.70 -2.57
CA PHE A 323 -9.74 -2.14 -2.50
C PHE A 323 -10.61 -1.39 -3.50
N ILE A 324 -10.54 -0.05 -3.51
CA ILE A 324 -11.33 0.81 -4.39
C ILE A 324 -10.98 0.56 -5.86
N LYS A 325 -9.68 0.45 -6.17
CA LYS A 325 -9.22 0.10 -7.53
C LYS A 325 -9.68 -1.28 -7.97
N SER A 326 -9.73 -2.25 -7.07
CA SER A 326 -10.21 -3.60 -7.38
C SER A 326 -11.72 -3.65 -7.64
N LEU A 327 -12.47 -2.64 -7.19
CA LEU A 327 -13.87 -2.42 -7.55
C LEU A 327 -14.04 -1.65 -8.88
N GLY A 328 -12.96 -1.29 -9.55
CA GLY A 328 -12.98 -0.58 -10.84
C GLY A 328 -13.06 0.94 -10.72
N TYR A 329 -12.83 1.52 -9.55
CA TYR A 329 -12.83 2.98 -9.35
C TYR A 329 -11.40 3.53 -9.21
N PRO A 330 -11.05 4.64 -9.89
CA PRO A 330 -9.75 5.26 -9.73
C PRO A 330 -9.60 5.81 -8.30
N ALA A 331 -8.42 5.60 -7.72
CA ALA A 331 -8.11 6.06 -6.38
C ALA A 331 -6.63 6.39 -6.24
N ARG A 332 -6.32 7.31 -5.33
CA ARG A 332 -4.96 7.63 -4.94
C ARG A 332 -4.88 7.75 -3.43
N ARG A 333 -3.90 7.08 -2.84
CA ARG A 333 -3.62 7.26 -1.42
C ARG A 333 -2.81 8.53 -1.19
N HIS A 334 -3.14 9.22 -0.11
CA HIS A 334 -2.38 10.34 0.40
C HIS A 334 -1.97 10.00 1.82
N SER A 335 -0.66 9.80 2.05
CA SER A 335 -0.16 9.30 3.32
C SER A 335 1.17 9.97 3.71
N PRO A 336 1.54 9.96 4.99
CA PRO A 336 2.86 10.42 5.40
C PRO A 336 3.95 9.69 4.62
N MET A 337 5.00 10.43 4.24
CA MET A 337 6.14 9.96 3.44
C MET A 337 5.84 9.58 1.98
N ASP A 338 4.58 9.48 1.55
CA ASP A 338 4.23 9.05 0.19
C ASP A 338 2.82 9.51 -0.26
N GLY A 339 2.73 10.14 -1.43
CA GLY A 339 1.46 10.60 -2.03
C GLY A 339 0.82 11.83 -1.35
N TYR A 340 1.57 12.69 -0.66
CA TYR A 340 0.99 13.84 0.07
C TYR A 340 0.74 15.05 -0.86
N ASP A 341 -0.14 14.88 -1.85
CA ASP A 341 -0.50 15.88 -2.86
C ASP A 341 -1.60 16.86 -2.39
N LEU A 342 -2.13 16.66 -1.17
CA LEU A 342 -3.18 17.48 -0.56
C LEU A 342 -2.91 17.79 0.92
N ILE A 343 -3.55 18.83 1.45
CA ILE A 343 -3.43 19.27 2.85
C ILE A 343 -4.48 18.52 3.69
N ALA A 344 -4.07 17.59 4.55
CA ALA A 344 -5.01 16.68 5.24
C ALA A 344 -5.95 17.35 6.27
N VAL A 345 -5.44 18.31 7.06
CA VAL A 345 -6.19 18.95 8.17
C VAL A 345 -7.55 19.54 7.73
N PRO A 346 -7.64 20.40 6.69
CA PRO A 346 -8.93 20.96 6.28
C PRO A 346 -9.91 19.90 5.79
N TYR A 347 -9.45 18.77 5.24
CA TYR A 347 -10.33 17.65 4.89
C TYR A 347 -10.84 16.87 6.12
N LEU A 348 -10.03 16.73 7.17
CA LEU A 348 -10.50 16.16 8.44
C LEU A 348 -11.63 17.02 9.03
N VAL A 349 -11.48 18.35 9.00
CA VAL A 349 -12.54 19.27 9.44
C VAL A 349 -13.77 19.20 8.52
N LYS A 350 -13.60 19.36 7.20
CA LYS A 350 -14.71 19.32 6.22
C LYS A 350 -15.49 18.01 6.23
N SER A 351 -14.83 16.89 6.53
CA SER A 351 -15.47 15.58 6.66
C SER A 351 -16.21 15.35 7.98
N GLY A 352 -16.21 16.35 8.88
CA GLY A 352 -16.90 16.31 10.18
C GLY A 352 -16.19 15.45 11.22
N LEU A 353 -14.88 15.22 11.06
CA LEU A 353 -14.10 14.35 11.93
C LEU A 353 -13.36 15.09 13.04
N ALA A 354 -13.11 16.39 12.89
CA ALA A 354 -12.32 17.19 13.82
C ALA A 354 -12.66 18.69 13.73
N GLU A 355 -12.11 19.46 14.66
CA GLU A 355 -12.07 20.93 14.63
C GLU A 355 -10.61 21.41 14.64
N GLN A 356 -10.36 22.57 14.05
CA GLN A 356 -9.02 23.15 13.97
C GLN A 356 -8.55 23.65 15.35
N GLY A 357 -7.44 23.12 15.85
CA GLY A 357 -6.79 23.56 17.07
C GLY A 357 -5.86 24.77 16.88
N ARG A 358 -5.57 25.47 17.98
CA ARG A 358 -4.63 26.63 18.02
C ARG A 358 -3.23 26.28 17.50
N HIS A 359 -2.81 25.03 17.65
CA HIS A 359 -1.52 24.52 17.18
C HIS A 359 -1.47 24.27 15.66
N GLY A 360 -2.54 24.55 14.91
CA GLY A 360 -2.56 24.37 13.46
C GLY A 360 -2.86 22.94 12.99
N ILE A 361 -3.29 22.06 13.90
CA ILE A 361 -3.76 20.69 13.61
C ILE A 361 -5.22 20.57 14.05
#